data_AF-K1SP19-F1
#
_entry.id   AF-K1SP19-F1
#
_cell.length_a   1.000
_cell.length_b   1.000
_cell.length_c   1.000
_cell.angle_alpha   90.00
_cell.angle_beta   90.00
_cell.angle_gamma   90.00
#
_symmetry.space_group_name_H-M   'P 1'
#
loop_
_entity.id
_entity.type
_entity.pdbx_description
1 polymer ?
#
loop_
_entity_poly.entity_id
_entity_poly.type
_entity_poly.pdbx_seq_one_letter_code
_entity_poly.pdbx_strand_id
1 'polypeptide(L)'
;KLRRVKQFMEWCAQGSETYPQRHALFVQQAERVEAEIARLQKSLDMIRFKCWYYEQAMRDGSEDRVHAMLPDQLPPDIQPIYDHAHET
;
A
#
# COMPACT_ATOMS: atom_id res chain seq x y z
N LYS A 1 8.11 -20.44 -6.03
CA LYS A 1 6.74 -20.39 -6.61
C LYS A 1 6.30 -21.77 -7.13
N LEU A 2 7.06 -22.42 -8.02
CA LEU A 2 6.70 -23.73 -8.60
C LEU A 2 6.43 -24.87 -7.58
N ARG A 3 7.24 -24.97 -6.52
CA ARG A 3 7.09 -26.01 -5.47
C ARG A 3 5.77 -25.92 -4.70
N ARG A 4 5.26 -24.70 -4.45
CA ARG A 4 3.99 -24.49 -3.71
C ARG A 4 2.78 -24.88 -4.54
N VAL A 5 2.83 -24.66 -5.86
CA VAL A 5 1.76 -25.07 -6.79
C VAL A 5 1.66 -26.60 -6.82
N LYS A 6 2.80 -27.30 -6.95
CA LYS A 6 2.81 -28.78 -6.89
C LYS A 6 2.24 -29.31 -5.58
N GLN A 7 2.68 -28.76 -4.44
CA GLN A 7 2.18 -29.15 -3.12
C GLN A 7 0.66 -28.93 -2.97
N PHE A 8 0.15 -27.82 -3.50
CA PHE A 8 -1.28 -27.53 -3.49
C PHE A 8 -2.08 -28.53 -4.34
N MET A 9 -1.56 -28.91 -5.51
CA MET A 9 -2.19 -29.92 -6.36
C MET A 9 -2.23 -31.31 -5.69
N GLU A 10 -1.16 -31.69 -4.99
CA GLU A 10 -1.13 -32.93 -4.19
C GLU A 10 -2.19 -32.91 -3.08
N TRP A 11 -2.34 -31.78 -2.38
CA TRP A 11 -3.38 -31.65 -1.37
C TRP A 11 -4.79 -31.75 -1.96
N CYS A 12 -5.03 -31.15 -3.14
CA CYS A 12 -6.31 -31.28 -3.82
C CYS A 12 -6.65 -32.74 -4.15
N ALA A 13 -5.66 -33.56 -4.56
CA ALA A 13 -5.85 -34.97 -4.84
C ALA A 13 -6.18 -35.82 -3.58
N GLN A 14 -5.72 -35.39 -2.40
CA GLN A 14 -5.99 -36.05 -1.11
C GLN A 14 -7.39 -35.72 -0.53
N GLY A 15 -8.17 -34.87 -1.20
CA GLY A 15 -9.55 -34.60 -0.78
C GLY A 15 -9.66 -33.84 0.54
N SER A 16 -10.70 -34.13 1.33
CA SER A 16 -11.11 -33.31 2.49
C SER A 16 -10.07 -33.25 3.62
N GLU A 17 -9.19 -34.25 3.72
CA GLU A 17 -8.16 -34.32 4.76
C GLU A 17 -7.17 -33.14 4.71
N THR A 18 -7.09 -32.46 3.57
CA THR A 18 -6.15 -31.34 3.36
C THR A 18 -6.81 -29.97 3.33
N TYR A 19 -8.11 -29.86 3.64
CA TYR A 19 -8.76 -28.54 3.71
C TYR A 19 -8.04 -27.57 4.66
N PRO A 20 -7.61 -27.97 5.88
CA PRO A 20 -6.88 -27.06 6.77
C PRO A 20 -5.60 -26.50 6.13
N GLN A 21 -4.83 -27.33 5.43
CA GLN A 21 -3.58 -26.97 4.77
C GLN A 21 -3.83 -26.01 3.60
N ARG A 22 -4.87 -26.27 2.80
CA ARG A 22 -5.28 -25.39 1.69
C ARG A 22 -5.78 -24.05 2.19
N HIS A 23 -6.60 -24.03 3.24
CA HIS A 23 -7.07 -22.81 3.89
C HIS A 23 -5.89 -21.98 4.42
N ALA A 24 -4.98 -22.60 5.19
CA ALA A 24 -3.80 -21.92 5.73
C ALA A 24 -2.90 -21.34 4.62
N LEU A 25 -2.77 -22.03 3.48
CA LEU A 25 -2.03 -21.51 2.33
C LEU A 25 -2.65 -20.22 1.78
N PHE A 26 -3.97 -20.16 1.65
CA PHE A 26 -4.67 -18.97 1.16
C PHE A 26 -4.68 -17.83 2.18
N VAL A 27 -4.87 -18.11 3.46
CA VAL A 27 -4.72 -17.10 4.54
C VAL A 27 -3.34 -16.45 4.47
N GLN A 28 -2.28 -17.25 4.38
CA GLN A 28 -0.92 -16.70 4.24
C GLN A 28 -0.73 -15.91 2.94
N GLN A 29 -1.39 -16.28 1.84
CA GLN A 29 -1.34 -15.46 0.61
C GLN A 29 -2.10 -14.14 0.78
N ALA A 30 -3.26 -14.15 1.45
CA ALA A 30 -4.04 -12.96 1.72
C ALA A 30 -3.23 -11.97 2.56
N GLU A 31 -2.64 -12.39 3.68
CA GLU A 31 -1.79 -11.54 4.54
C GLU A 31 -0.65 -10.86 3.76
N ARG A 32 -0.03 -11.59 2.82
CA ARG A 32 1.04 -11.04 1.99
C ARG A 32 0.54 -10.01 0.99
N VAL A 33 -0.60 -10.26 0.37
CA VAL A 33 -1.21 -9.33 -0.58
C VAL A 33 -1.70 -8.08 0.17
N GLU A 34 -2.31 -8.24 1.34
CA GLU A 34 -2.75 -7.14 2.20
C GLU A 34 -1.57 -6.26 2.63
N ALA A 35 -0.45 -6.86 3.05
CA ALA A 35 0.77 -6.12 3.37
C ALA A 35 1.33 -5.35 2.15
N GLU A 36 1.30 -5.96 0.96
CA GLU A 36 1.71 -5.31 -0.27
C GLU A 36 0.75 -4.17 -0.68
N ILE A 37 -0.56 -4.36 -0.49
CA ILE A 37 -1.57 -3.31 -0.70
C ILE A 37 -1.29 -2.13 0.22
N ALA A 38 -1.03 -2.36 1.50
CA ALA A 38 -0.70 -1.30 2.45
C ALA A 38 0.57 -0.51 2.01
N ARG A 39 1.62 -1.22 1.59
CA ARG A 39 2.84 -0.62 1.05
C ARG A 39 2.59 0.21 -0.21
N LEU A 40 1.76 -0.31 -1.12
CA LEU A 40 1.39 0.39 -2.36
C LEU A 40 0.49 1.60 -2.08
N GLN A 41 -0.40 1.51 -1.10
CA GLN A 41 -1.27 2.62 -0.69
C GLN A 41 -0.43 3.79 -0.17
N LYS A 42 0.58 3.52 0.68
CA LYS A 42 1.55 4.53 1.12
C LYS A 42 2.31 5.18 -0.05
N SER A 43 2.72 4.36 -1.01
CA SER A 43 3.41 4.85 -2.22
C SER A 43 2.49 5.73 -3.07
N LEU A 44 1.22 5.34 -3.20
CA LEU A 44 0.20 6.09 -3.91
C LEU A 44 -0.09 7.43 -3.23
N ASP A 45 -0.10 7.47 -1.89
CA ASP A 45 -0.33 8.69 -1.14
C ASP A 45 0.85 9.67 -1.26
N MET A 46 2.09 9.17 -1.30
CA MET A 46 3.25 10.00 -1.66
C MET A 46 3.11 10.60 -3.06
N ILE A 47 2.67 9.81 -4.05
CA ILE A 47 2.44 10.29 -5.42
C ILE A 47 1.35 11.36 -5.44
N ARG A 48 0.22 11.13 -4.78
CA ARG A 48 -0.89 12.09 -4.69
C ARG A 48 -0.45 13.40 -4.03
N PHE A 49 0.28 13.31 -2.92
CA PHE A 49 0.87 14.48 -2.27
C PHE A 49 1.77 15.25 -3.25
N LYS A 50 2.64 14.58 -4.00
CA LYS A 50 3.51 15.22 -4.99
C LYS A 50 2.75 15.83 -6.17
N CYS A 51 1.65 15.23 -6.63
CA CYS A 51 0.77 15.84 -7.62
C CYS A 51 0.21 17.17 -7.09
N TRP A 52 -0.39 17.16 -5.91
CA TRP A 52 -0.92 18.38 -5.27
C TRP A 52 0.18 19.43 -5.02
N TYR A 53 1.36 18.99 -4.56
CA TYR A 53 2.52 19.83 -4.28
C TYR A 53 2.91 20.64 -5.52
N TYR A 54 3.11 19.96 -6.65
CA TYR A 54 3.52 20.63 -7.88
C TYR A 54 2.39 21.42 -8.53
N GLU A 55 1.13 21.06 -8.33
CA GLU A 55 0.02 21.95 -8.68
C GLU A 55 0.09 23.29 -7.93
N GLN A 56 0.46 23.30 -6.65
CA GLN A 56 0.63 24.55 -5.90
C GLN A 56 1.86 25.31 -6.40
N ALA A 57 3.00 24.63 -6.57
CA ALA A 57 4.22 25.28 -7.04
C ALA A 57 4.07 25.90 -8.44
N MET A 58 3.33 25.25 -9.35
CA MET A 58 3.02 25.81 -10.66
C MET A 58 2.10 27.04 -10.58
N ARG A 59 1.17 27.09 -9.62
CA ARG A 59 0.28 28.24 -9.40
C ARG A 59 1.02 29.43 -8.78
N ASP A 60 1.88 29.16 -7.81
CA ASP A 60 2.57 30.18 -7.02
C ASP A 60 3.90 30.62 -7.66
N GLY A 61 4.43 29.82 -8.61
CA GLY A 61 5.72 30.07 -9.28
C GLY A 61 6.95 29.73 -8.42
N SER A 62 6.76 29.24 -7.20
CA SER A 62 7.81 28.75 -6.29
C SER A 62 7.27 27.69 -5.33
N GLU A 63 8.15 27.04 -4.58
CA GLU A 63 7.79 26.01 -3.58
C GLU A 63 7.60 26.60 -2.16
N ASP A 64 7.83 27.91 -1.98
CA ASP A 64 7.93 28.56 -0.66
C ASP A 64 6.66 28.40 0.18
N ARG A 65 5.49 28.58 -0.44
CA ARG A 65 4.20 28.44 0.24
C ARG A 65 3.98 27.02 0.74
N VAL A 66 4.29 26.00 -0.08
CA VAL A 66 4.11 24.61 0.34
C VAL A 66 5.11 24.24 1.43
N HIS A 67 6.36 24.70 1.35
CA HIS A 67 7.35 24.51 2.42
C HIS A 67 6.91 25.11 3.75
N ALA A 68 6.30 26.31 3.75
CA ALA A 68 5.80 26.95 4.96
C ALA A 68 4.64 26.18 5.62
N MET A 69 3.96 25.30 4.87
CA MET A 69 2.85 24.48 5.36
C MET A 69 3.31 23.13 5.96
N LEU A 70 4.56 22.72 5.75
CA LEU A 70 5.04 21.43 6.21
C LEU A 70 5.53 21.47 7.67
N PRO A 71 5.42 20.34 8.41
CA PRO A 71 4.69 19.12 8.04
C PRO A 71 3.18 19.19 8.31
N ASP A 72 2.70 20.07 9.20
CA ASP A 72 1.40 19.91 9.87
C ASP A 72 0.35 21.02 9.58
N GLN A 73 0.60 21.86 8.57
CA GLN A 73 -0.29 22.97 8.17
C GLN A 73 -0.81 22.80 6.73
N LEU A 74 -0.88 21.56 6.24
CA LEU A 74 -1.46 21.25 4.94
C LEU A 74 -3.00 21.38 4.98
N PRO A 75 -3.67 21.54 3.83
CA PRO A 75 -5.12 21.52 3.78
C PRO A 75 -5.68 20.22 4.39
N PRO A 76 -6.90 20.23 4.98
CA PRO A 76 -7.46 19.08 5.69
C PRO A 76 -7.58 17.79 4.87
N ASP A 77 -7.70 17.91 3.55
CA ASP A 77 -7.75 16.80 2.59
C ASP A 77 -6.36 16.28 2.17
N ILE A 78 -5.30 17.04 2.44
CA ILE A 78 -3.91 16.70 2.08
C ILE A 78 -3.11 16.24 3.28
N GLN A 79 -3.36 16.79 4.47
CA GLN A 79 -2.64 16.43 5.69
C GLN A 79 -2.63 14.90 5.95
N PRO A 80 -3.77 14.18 5.91
CA PRO A 80 -3.76 12.73 6.15
C PRO A 80 -2.98 11.94 5.09
N ILE A 81 -2.95 12.43 3.84
CA ILE A 81 -2.21 11.81 2.73
C ILE A 81 -0.71 11.97 2.98
N TYR A 82 -0.28 13.17 3.40
CA TYR A 82 1.10 13.44 3.77
C TYR A 82 1.54 12.59 4.96
N ASP A 83 0.74 12.54 6.02
CA ASP A 83 1.03 11.79 7.24
C ASP A 83 1.21 10.30 6.93
N HIS A 84 0.26 9.69 6.21
CA HIS A 84 0.35 8.29 5.82
C HIS A 84 1.56 8.02 4.91
N ALA A 85 1.86 8.91 3.99
CA ALA A 85 3.02 8.79 3.11
C ALA A 85 4.37 8.84 3.86
N HIS A 86 4.43 9.53 5.01
CA HIS A 86 5.64 9.76 5.81
C HIS A 86 5.69 8.99 7.14
N GLU A 87 4.68 8.20 7.47
CA GLU A 87 4.70 7.26 8.60
C GLU A 87 5.94 6.35 8.49
N THR A 88 6.69 6.09 9.56
CA THR A 88 7.88 5.21 9.53
C THR A 88 7.54 3.75 9.74
#